data_AF-A0A1S2LP49-F1
#
_entry.id   AF-A0A1S2LP49-F1
#
_cell.length_a   1.000
_cell.length_b   1.000
_cell.length_c   1.000
_cell.angle_alpha   90.00
_cell.angle_beta   90.00
_cell.angle_gamma   90.00
#
_symmetry.space_group_name_H-M   'P 1'
#
loop_
_entity.id
_entity.type
_entity.pdbx_description
1 polymer ?
#
loop_
_entity_poly.entity_id
_entity_poly.type
_entity_poly.pdbx_seq_one_letter_code
_entity_poly.pdbx_strand_id
1 'polypeptide(L)'
;MKLGARIFKTGLAITLSLYVAMLLNLYPPMFAALAATFAIQPSIHKSVQTIFEQIQANVISAILAVIFVLSFGHHPFVVGVVVILVIAINLQLKMESIIPLAVVTVIIIMESPTDDFITFATTRFILIMIGVFSAFVVNLLFIPPKHETQLYHKISDSTENIIKWIRLLTRHDAQQKMLKKDLSRLKDAMVKINSLFLLYKEERNYFKKRQYAKARKVVLFRQMLNTSNKALVILKALNRRENELHHMPEELQTLIRDRLDCLTNYHERILLKYAGKVKTEATEENMQEVCVGKQELTDLFMEFYKKKDIDSEEWLHLFPVIAQIVEYGDQLEYLDKLLNGFFTYHKKENAVDIKERED
;
A
#
# COMPACT_ATOMS: atom_id res chain seq x y z
N MET A 1 4.87 20.57 -2.26
CA MET A 1 5.88 19.51 -2.47
C MET A 1 5.90 18.64 -1.22
N LYS A 2 5.49 17.37 -1.29
CA LYS A 2 5.44 16.51 -0.09
C LYS A 2 6.85 15.97 0.16
N LEU A 3 7.53 16.47 1.20
CA LEU A 3 8.80 15.93 1.67
C LEU A 3 8.62 14.43 1.93
N GLY A 4 9.34 13.58 1.20
CA GLY A 4 9.20 12.14 1.31
C GLY A 4 9.77 11.62 2.62
N ALA A 5 9.16 10.58 3.20
CA ALA A 5 9.60 9.94 4.46
C ALA A 5 11.09 9.53 4.45
N ARG A 6 11.67 9.31 3.26
CA ARG A 6 13.10 9.06 3.07
C ARG A 6 13.99 10.23 3.48
N ILE A 7 13.60 11.47 3.16
CA ILE A 7 14.39 12.67 3.49
C ILE A 7 14.43 12.86 5.01
N PHE A 8 13.28 12.68 5.66
CA PHE A 8 13.16 12.82 7.11
C PHE A 8 14.02 11.79 7.86
N LYS A 9 13.96 10.50 7.48
CA LYS A 9 14.78 9.47 8.14
C LYS A 9 16.28 9.66 7.91
N THR A 10 16.70 10.19 6.75
CA THR A 10 18.11 10.53 6.51
C THR A 10 18.56 11.63 7.47
N GLY A 11 17.77 12.70 7.61
CA GLY A 11 18.06 13.77 8.58
C GLY A 11 18.15 13.25 10.00
N LEU A 12 17.20 12.41 10.42
CA LEU A 12 17.19 11.81 11.76
C LEU A 12 18.40 10.90 12.01
N ALA A 13 18.80 10.09 11.03
CA ALA A 13 19.99 9.23 11.12
C ALA A 13 21.28 10.06 11.28
N ILE A 14 21.40 11.15 10.51
CA ILE A 14 22.51 12.09 10.62
C ILE A 14 22.55 12.70 12.03
N THR A 15 21.43 13.25 12.49
CA THR A 15 21.33 13.86 13.82
C THR A 15 21.68 12.86 14.92
N LEU A 16 21.12 11.65 14.87
CA LEU A 16 21.42 10.59 15.84
C LEU A 16 22.92 10.25 15.84
N SER A 17 23.52 10.07 14.67
CA SER A 17 24.96 9.74 14.56
C SER A 17 25.87 10.82 15.13
N LEU A 18 25.53 12.10 14.93
CA LEU A 18 26.28 13.23 15.50
C LEU A 18 26.20 13.24 17.02
N TYR A 19 25.00 13.10 17.58
CA TYR A 19 24.81 13.08 19.02
C TYR A 19 25.52 11.91 19.68
N VAL A 20 25.45 10.70 19.08
CA VAL A 20 26.15 9.52 19.60
C VAL A 20 27.66 9.71 19.54
N ALA A 21 28.20 10.26 18.45
CA ALA A 21 29.63 10.54 18.33
C ALA A 21 30.11 11.58 19.36
N MET A 22 29.34 12.66 19.57
CA MET A 22 29.63 13.68 20.58
C MET A 22 29.54 13.12 22.01
N LEU A 23 28.54 12.29 22.30
CA LEU A 23 28.38 11.64 23.61
C LEU A 23 29.59 10.77 23.98
N LEU A 24 30.16 10.09 22.97
CA LEU A 24 31.35 9.25 23.12
C LEU A 24 32.67 10.05 23.04
N ASN A 25 32.60 11.39 22.94
CA ASN A 25 33.76 12.29 22.78
C ASN A 25 34.67 11.93 21.59
N LEU A 26 34.08 11.46 20.48
CA LEU A 26 34.83 11.10 19.27
C LEU A 26 34.84 12.27 18.27
N TYR A 27 36.04 12.68 17.84
CA TYR A 27 36.23 13.87 17.01
C TYR A 27 36.91 13.61 15.66
N PRO A 28 36.51 14.36 14.60
CA PRO A 28 35.26 15.10 14.45
C PRO A 28 34.03 14.20 14.23
N PRO A 29 32.88 14.54 14.85
CA PRO A 29 31.63 13.78 14.72
C PRO A 29 31.05 13.78 13.30
N MET A 30 31.47 14.71 12.44
CA MET A 30 31.01 14.81 11.05
C MET A 30 31.24 13.52 10.24
N PHE A 31 32.26 12.73 10.56
CA PHE A 31 32.47 11.44 9.88
C PHE A 31 31.38 10.41 10.17
N ALA A 32 30.79 10.44 11.38
CA ALA A 32 29.64 9.60 11.69
C ALA A 32 28.40 10.01 10.87
N ALA A 33 28.18 11.32 10.70
CA ALA A 33 27.12 11.86 9.85
C ALA A 33 27.28 11.48 8.37
N LEU A 34 28.49 11.59 7.83
CA LEU A 34 28.79 11.16 6.46
C LEU A 34 28.50 9.68 6.29
N ALA A 35 28.97 8.84 7.22
CA ALA A 35 28.71 7.41 7.18
C ALA A 35 27.20 7.10 7.25
N ALA A 36 26.45 7.75 8.14
CA ALA A 36 25.00 7.58 8.24
C ALA A 36 24.26 7.94 6.95
N THR A 37 24.74 8.97 6.23
CA THR A 37 24.15 9.42 4.96
C THR A 37 24.26 8.37 3.86
N PHE A 38 25.40 7.68 3.77
CA PHE A 38 25.58 6.60 2.79
C PHE A 38 24.97 5.27 3.26
N ALA A 39 24.92 5.02 4.57
CA ALA A 39 24.38 3.79 5.14
C ALA A 39 22.84 3.70 5.07
N ILE A 40 22.14 4.84 4.99
CA ILE A 40 20.68 4.89 5.01
C ILE A 40 20.05 4.20 3.79
N GLN A 41 19.47 3.03 4.03
CA GLN A 41 18.80 2.26 2.98
C GLN A 41 17.34 2.73 2.74
N PRO A 42 16.79 2.52 1.53
CA PRO A 42 15.40 2.87 1.22
C PRO A 42 14.38 2.06 2.05
N SER A 43 14.69 0.83 2.46
CA SER A 43 13.77 -0.03 3.22
C SER A 43 14.44 -0.75 4.40
N ILE A 44 13.64 -1.16 5.38
CA ILE A 44 14.08 -1.93 6.56
C ILE A 44 14.77 -3.24 6.14
N HIS A 45 14.16 -4.02 5.24
CA HIS A 45 14.74 -5.29 4.80
C HIS A 45 16.10 -5.10 4.16
N LYS A 46 16.23 -4.09 3.28
CA LYS A 46 17.52 -3.81 2.66
C LYS A 46 18.52 -3.41 3.75
N SER A 47 18.11 -2.59 4.72
CA SER A 47 18.95 -2.24 5.88
C SER A 47 19.41 -3.46 6.69
N VAL A 48 18.53 -4.43 6.95
CA VAL A 48 18.84 -5.67 7.69
C VAL A 48 19.73 -6.61 6.90
N GLN A 49 19.51 -6.72 5.58
CA GLN A 49 20.34 -7.54 4.73
C GLN A 49 21.74 -6.93 4.57
N THR A 50 21.80 -5.61 4.33
CA THR A 50 23.05 -4.91 4.05
C THR A 50 23.86 -4.55 5.28
N ILE A 51 23.34 -4.63 6.51
CA ILE A 51 24.14 -4.22 7.69
C ILE A 51 25.39 -5.08 7.85
N PHE A 52 25.28 -6.39 7.67
CA PHE A 52 26.43 -7.30 7.73
C PHE A 52 27.40 -7.03 6.58
N GLU A 53 26.89 -6.82 5.38
CA GLU A 53 27.68 -6.45 4.21
C GLU A 53 28.40 -5.09 4.43
N GLN A 54 27.73 -4.11 5.05
CA GLN A 54 28.32 -2.80 5.40
C GLN A 54 29.44 -2.95 6.43
N ILE A 55 29.24 -3.75 7.48
CA ILE A 55 30.28 -4.01 8.48
C ILE A 55 31.48 -4.68 7.80
N GLN A 56 31.25 -5.74 7.02
CA GLN A 56 32.31 -6.48 6.34
C GLN A 56 33.10 -5.59 5.36
N ALA A 57 32.42 -4.85 4.50
CA ALA A 57 33.05 -3.96 3.53
C ALA A 57 33.92 -2.89 4.20
N ASN A 58 33.42 -2.27 5.28
CA ASN A 58 34.16 -1.24 6.01
C ASN A 58 35.34 -1.82 6.80
N VAL A 59 35.22 -3.04 7.33
CA VAL A 59 36.34 -3.74 7.98
C VAL A 59 37.45 -4.02 6.96
N ILE A 60 37.09 -4.51 5.76
CA ILE A 60 38.05 -4.73 4.67
C ILE A 60 38.74 -3.41 4.27
N SER A 61 37.97 -2.34 4.11
CA SER A 61 38.51 -1.00 3.83
C SER A 61 39.51 -0.53 4.89
N ALA A 62 39.17 -0.68 6.17
CA ALA A 62 40.01 -0.23 7.27
C ALA A 62 41.32 -1.03 7.35
N ILE A 63 41.24 -2.36 7.23
CA ILE A 63 42.42 -3.23 7.26
C ILE A 63 43.36 -2.90 6.11
N LEU A 64 42.85 -2.79 4.89
CA LEU A 64 43.67 -2.46 3.72
C LEU A 64 44.28 -1.07 3.82
N ALA A 65 43.51 -0.07 4.28
CA ALA A 65 44.03 1.26 4.51
C ALA A 65 45.20 1.25 5.50
N VAL A 66 45.06 0.56 6.64
CA VAL A 66 46.12 0.48 7.66
C VAL A 66 47.36 -0.23 7.14
N ILE A 67 47.22 -1.38 6.48
CA ILE A 67 48.36 -2.14 5.94
C ILE A 67 49.15 -1.30 4.93
N PHE A 68 48.46 -0.63 4.01
CA PHE A 68 49.11 0.15 2.96
C PHE A 68 49.74 1.44 3.47
N VAL A 69 49.11 2.13 4.42
CA VAL A 69 49.74 3.29 5.06
C VAL A 69 51.01 2.89 5.80
N LEU A 70 50.99 1.81 6.57
CA LEU A 70 52.18 1.36 7.30
C LEU A 70 53.31 0.88 6.38
N SER A 71 52.98 0.38 5.19
CA SER A 71 53.97 -0.14 4.23
C SER A 71 54.52 0.91 3.27
N PHE A 72 53.69 1.86 2.82
CA PHE A 72 53.99 2.78 1.72
C PHE A 72 53.78 4.27 2.07
N GLY A 73 53.26 4.58 3.27
CA GLY A 73 52.97 5.94 3.72
C GLY A 73 51.67 6.52 3.14
N HIS A 74 51.50 7.84 3.32
CA HIS A 74 50.26 8.58 3.02
C HIS A 74 50.22 9.19 1.61
N HIS A 75 50.97 8.65 0.65
CA HIS A 75 50.99 9.23 -0.70
C HIS A 75 49.60 9.11 -1.38
N PRO A 76 49.10 10.16 -2.07
CA PRO A 76 47.80 10.12 -2.76
C PRO A 76 47.69 8.96 -3.76
N PHE A 77 48.80 8.58 -4.39
CA PHE A 77 48.87 7.42 -5.27
C PHE A 77 48.52 6.11 -4.54
N VAL A 78 49.02 5.92 -3.31
CA VAL A 78 48.74 4.75 -2.46
C VAL A 78 47.24 4.70 -2.12
N VAL A 79 46.64 5.84 -1.77
CA VAL A 79 45.18 5.94 -1.52
C VAL A 79 44.38 5.47 -2.74
N GLY A 80 44.75 5.93 -3.93
CA GLY A 80 44.10 5.52 -5.19
C GLY A 80 44.19 4.01 -5.42
N VAL A 81 45.36 3.40 -5.18
CA VAL A 81 45.56 1.95 -5.30
C VAL A 81 44.67 1.18 -4.30
N VAL A 82 44.63 1.61 -3.04
CA VAL A 82 43.79 0.97 -2.01
C VAL A 82 42.31 1.05 -2.37
N VAL A 83 41.84 2.21 -2.87
CA VAL A 83 40.46 2.38 -3.31
C VAL A 83 40.12 1.41 -4.45
N ILE A 84 40.99 1.27 -5.46
CA ILE A 84 40.80 0.32 -6.56
C ILE A 84 40.70 -1.12 -6.03
N LEU A 85 41.57 -1.51 -5.10
CA LEU A 85 41.55 -2.83 -4.49
C LEU A 85 40.26 -3.09 -3.70
N VAL A 86 39.83 -2.11 -2.89
CA VAL A 86 38.57 -2.20 -2.13
C VAL A 86 37.37 -2.33 -3.06
N ILE A 87 37.33 -1.57 -4.16
CA ILE A 87 36.25 -1.68 -5.16
C ILE A 87 36.26 -3.08 -5.78
N ALA A 88 37.42 -3.57 -6.21
CA ALA A 88 37.55 -4.90 -6.82
C ALA A 88 37.11 -6.03 -5.88
N ILE A 89 37.51 -5.98 -4.61
CA ILE A 89 37.13 -6.97 -3.60
C ILE A 89 35.62 -6.93 -3.33
N ASN A 90 35.04 -5.74 -3.15
CA ASN A 90 33.60 -5.62 -2.90
C ASN A 90 32.74 -6.05 -4.09
N LEU A 91 33.22 -5.86 -5.33
CA LEU A 91 32.59 -6.39 -6.53
C LEU A 91 32.60 -7.93 -6.56
N GLN A 92 33.74 -8.55 -6.23
CA GLN A 92 33.83 -10.02 -6.15
C GLN A 92 32.91 -10.60 -5.07
N LEU A 93 32.74 -9.88 -3.96
CA LEU A 93 31.82 -10.24 -2.87
C LEU A 93 30.34 -9.91 -3.16
N LYS A 94 30.03 -9.34 -4.34
CA LYS A 94 28.67 -8.91 -4.76
C LYS A 94 28.05 -7.84 -3.85
N MET A 95 28.88 -7.00 -3.22
CA MET A 95 28.48 -5.93 -2.28
C MET A 95 28.44 -4.54 -2.95
N GLU A 96 27.98 -4.48 -4.20
CA GLU A 96 28.03 -3.27 -5.05
C GLU A 96 27.39 -2.03 -4.39
N SER A 97 26.26 -2.23 -3.70
CA SER A 97 25.50 -1.11 -3.13
C SER A 97 26.19 -0.41 -1.96
N ILE A 98 27.31 -0.95 -1.48
CA ILE A 98 28.04 -0.48 -0.28
C ILE A 98 29.37 0.17 -0.65
N ILE A 99 29.84 -0.02 -1.88
CA ILE A 99 31.09 0.54 -2.41
C ILE A 99 31.25 2.04 -2.09
N PRO A 100 30.23 2.92 -2.26
CA PRO A 100 30.40 4.34 -1.96
C PRO A 100 30.84 4.61 -0.52
N LEU A 101 30.25 3.92 0.47
CA LEU A 101 30.63 4.06 1.86
C LEU A 101 32.02 3.45 2.12
N ALA A 102 32.30 2.28 1.55
CA ALA A 102 33.59 1.60 1.71
C ALA A 102 34.78 2.44 1.18
N VAL A 103 34.58 3.17 0.08
CA VAL A 103 35.58 4.10 -0.48
C VAL A 103 35.77 5.32 0.42
N VAL A 104 34.68 5.92 0.91
CA VAL A 104 34.73 7.04 1.86
C VAL A 104 35.51 6.64 3.12
N THR A 105 35.33 5.41 3.62
CA THR A 105 36.07 4.86 4.76
C THR A 105 37.57 4.83 4.53
N VAL A 106 38.04 4.39 3.36
CA VAL A 106 39.47 4.41 3.01
C VAL A 106 40.02 5.83 3.05
N ILE A 107 39.32 6.77 2.39
CA ILE A 107 39.76 8.17 2.29
C ILE A 107 39.88 8.80 3.68
N ILE A 108 38.88 8.59 4.55
CA ILE A 108 38.86 9.14 5.91
C ILE A 108 40.00 8.56 6.76
N ILE A 109 40.26 7.26 6.66
CA ILE A 109 41.31 6.60 7.46
C ILE A 109 42.70 7.04 7.00
N MET A 110 42.92 7.21 5.69
CA MET A 110 44.24 7.56 5.14
C MET A 110 44.53 9.07 5.10
N GLU A 111 43.57 9.92 5.47
CA GLU A 111 43.61 11.39 5.32
C GLU A 111 44.83 12.06 5.98
N SER A 112 45.25 11.60 7.17
CA SER A 112 46.19 12.33 8.01
C SER A 112 47.42 11.50 8.41
N PRO A 113 48.65 11.99 8.10
CA PRO A 113 49.87 11.46 8.68
C PRO A 113 49.97 11.91 10.13
N THR A 114 49.69 10.99 11.05
CA THR A 114 49.75 11.22 12.50
C THR A 114 50.73 10.24 13.15
N ASP A 115 51.44 10.67 14.19
CA ASP A 115 52.41 9.82 14.91
C ASP A 115 51.73 8.61 15.57
N ASP A 116 50.47 8.77 16.00
CA ASP A 116 49.62 7.68 16.50
C ASP A 116 48.53 7.30 15.47
N PHE A 117 48.98 6.90 14.29
CA PHE A 117 48.12 6.53 13.17
C PHE A 117 47.12 5.41 13.50
N ILE A 118 47.50 4.45 14.35
CA ILE A 118 46.62 3.32 14.70
C ILE A 118 45.43 3.79 15.54
N THR A 119 45.67 4.65 16.54
CA THR A 119 44.57 5.23 17.34
C THR A 119 43.71 6.14 16.48
N PHE A 120 44.30 6.91 15.57
CA PHE A 120 43.57 7.74 14.61
C PHE A 120 42.66 6.88 13.71
N ALA A 121 43.20 5.84 13.06
CA ALA A 121 42.47 4.93 12.18
C ALA A 121 41.34 4.22 12.92
N THR A 122 41.60 3.77 14.15
CA THR A 122 40.60 3.12 15.01
C THR A 122 39.45 4.08 15.33
N THR A 123 39.78 5.33 15.71
CA THR A 123 38.78 6.37 16.00
C THR A 123 37.92 6.67 14.77
N ARG A 124 38.54 6.76 13.58
CA ARG A 124 37.82 6.93 12.30
C ARG A 124 36.89 5.77 11.99
N PHE A 125 37.38 4.55 12.16
CA PHE A 125 36.58 3.36 11.94
C PHE A 125 35.36 3.30 12.88
N ILE A 126 35.54 3.62 14.17
CA ILE A 126 34.44 3.66 15.15
C ILE A 126 33.40 4.72 14.76
N LEU A 127 33.82 5.93 14.35
CA LEU A 127 32.90 6.98 13.88
C LEU A 127 32.05 6.50 12.70
N ILE A 128 32.65 5.79 11.75
CA ILE A 128 31.94 5.24 10.59
C ILE A 128 30.93 4.17 11.03
N MET A 129 31.33 3.28 11.95
CA MET A 129 30.43 2.28 12.51
C MET A 129 29.25 2.89 13.26
N ILE A 130 29.47 3.96 14.03
CA ILE A 130 28.39 4.73 14.68
C ILE A 130 27.40 5.25 13.64
N GLY A 131 27.88 5.77 12.51
CA GLY A 131 27.02 6.19 11.40
C GLY A 131 26.19 5.04 10.82
N VAL A 132 26.81 3.90 10.54
CA VAL A 132 26.15 2.68 10.05
C VAL A 132 25.06 2.21 11.01
N PHE A 133 25.37 2.09 12.30
CA PHE A 133 24.42 1.65 13.32
C PHE A 133 23.30 2.67 13.53
N SER A 134 23.59 3.97 13.52
CA SER A 134 22.57 5.03 13.65
C SER A 134 21.58 4.99 12.49
N ALA A 135 22.07 4.85 11.25
CA ALA A 135 21.23 4.69 10.07
C ALA A 135 20.38 3.42 10.12
N PHE A 136 20.93 2.32 10.62
CA PHE A 136 20.20 1.08 10.82
C PHE A 136 19.10 1.20 11.87
N VAL A 137 19.39 1.77 13.05
CA VAL A 137 18.43 1.99 14.13
C VAL A 137 17.28 2.88 13.65
N VAL A 138 17.59 3.99 12.99
CA VAL A 138 16.56 4.89 12.46
C VAL A 138 15.72 4.20 11.38
N ASN A 139 16.33 3.41 10.49
CA ASN A 139 15.58 2.62 9.52
C ASN A 139 14.63 1.63 10.21
N LEU A 140 15.05 0.98 11.30
CA LEU A 140 14.25 0.02 12.05
C LEU A 140 13.06 0.68 12.77
N LEU A 141 13.27 1.86 13.35
CA LEU A 141 12.24 2.64 14.06
C LEU A 141 11.20 3.25 13.10
N PHE A 142 11.56 3.50 11.84
CA PHE A 142 10.65 4.05 10.84
C PHE A 142 9.75 2.98 10.20
N ILE A 143 8.54 2.84 10.74
CA ILE A 143 7.48 1.94 10.23
C ILE A 143 7.02 2.42 8.83
N PRO A 144 6.89 1.51 7.83
CA PRO A 144 6.45 1.89 6.48
C PRO A 144 5.03 2.51 6.49
N PRO A 145 4.75 3.48 5.60
CA PRO A 145 3.45 4.12 5.50
C PRO A 145 2.33 3.09 5.31
N LYS A 146 1.26 3.17 6.12
CA LYS A 146 0.14 2.23 6.09
C LYS A 146 -0.74 2.41 4.84
N HIS A 147 -0.27 1.94 3.69
CA HIS A 147 -1.02 1.95 2.44
C HIS A 147 -2.35 1.17 2.54
N GLU A 148 -2.39 0.12 3.36
CA GLU A 148 -3.58 -0.68 3.62
C GLU A 148 -4.76 0.15 4.16
N THR A 149 -4.53 0.90 5.23
CA THR A 149 -5.56 1.73 5.88
C THR A 149 -6.03 2.83 4.94
N GLN A 150 -5.11 3.49 4.23
CA GLN A 150 -5.47 4.53 3.25
C GLN A 150 -6.28 3.98 2.08
N LEU A 151 -5.92 2.78 1.60
CA LEU A 151 -6.63 2.14 0.50
C LEU A 151 -8.04 1.75 0.91
N TYR A 152 -8.21 1.14 2.09
CA TYR A 152 -9.51 0.79 2.63
C TYR A 152 -10.43 2.02 2.76
N HIS A 153 -9.96 3.08 3.43
CA HIS A 153 -10.78 4.28 3.63
C HIS A 153 -11.21 4.91 2.30
N LYS A 154 -10.29 5.02 1.33
CA LYS A 154 -10.65 5.57 0.02
C LYS A 154 -11.67 4.70 -0.74
N ILE A 155 -11.55 3.38 -0.68
CA ILE A 155 -12.55 2.48 -1.28
C ILE A 155 -13.89 2.67 -0.58
N SER A 156 -13.90 2.61 0.75
CA SER A 156 -15.12 2.75 1.56
C SER A 156 -15.83 4.07 1.31
N ASP A 157 -15.11 5.20 1.35
CA ASP A 157 -15.68 6.52 1.15
C ASP A 157 -16.23 6.70 -0.28
N SER A 158 -15.52 6.18 -1.30
CA SER A 158 -16.01 6.22 -2.68
C SER A 158 -17.26 5.36 -2.84
N THR A 159 -17.30 4.18 -2.24
CA THR A 159 -18.46 3.28 -2.30
C THR A 159 -19.67 3.87 -1.59
N GLU A 160 -19.49 4.42 -0.39
CA GLU A 160 -20.57 5.09 0.34
C GLU A 160 -21.17 6.24 -0.48
N ASN A 161 -20.32 7.04 -1.13
CA ASN A 161 -20.80 8.10 -2.02
C ASN A 161 -21.55 7.56 -3.24
N ILE A 162 -21.09 6.47 -3.86
CA ILE A 162 -21.80 5.82 -4.97
C ILE A 162 -23.17 5.31 -4.51
N ILE A 163 -23.23 4.65 -3.34
CA ILE A 163 -24.46 4.10 -2.76
C ILE A 163 -25.48 5.21 -2.47
N LYS A 164 -25.04 6.32 -1.86
CA LYS A 164 -25.89 7.50 -1.64
C LYS A 164 -26.53 7.99 -2.94
N TRP A 165 -25.75 8.08 -4.02
CA TRP A 165 -26.27 8.49 -5.32
C TRP A 165 -27.22 7.47 -5.95
N ILE A 166 -26.97 6.17 -5.80
CA ILE A 166 -27.90 5.12 -6.24
C ILE A 166 -29.25 5.29 -5.53
N ARG A 167 -29.25 5.46 -4.19
CA ARG A 167 -30.48 5.66 -3.39
C ARG A 167 -31.23 6.94 -3.75
N LEU A 168 -30.53 8.03 -4.04
CA LEU A 168 -31.16 9.29 -4.46
C LEU A 168 -31.82 9.16 -5.85
N LEU A 169 -31.18 8.46 -6.78
CA LEU A 169 -31.73 8.24 -8.11
C LEU A 169 -32.95 7.33 -8.10
N THR A 170 -32.91 6.23 -7.36
CA THR A 170 -34.05 5.29 -7.28
C THR A 170 -35.27 5.89 -6.57
N ARG A 171 -35.10 7.01 -5.86
CA ARG A 171 -36.17 7.76 -5.19
C ARG A 171 -36.58 9.04 -5.94
N HIS A 172 -35.95 9.32 -7.09
CA HIS A 172 -36.20 10.49 -7.92
C HIS A 172 -35.87 11.85 -7.25
N ASP A 173 -35.00 11.83 -6.24
CA ASP A 173 -34.58 13.01 -5.47
C ASP A 173 -33.29 13.66 -6.04
N ALA A 174 -32.76 13.14 -7.17
CA ALA A 174 -31.46 13.53 -7.70
C ALA A 174 -31.54 14.75 -8.63
N GLN A 175 -30.77 15.80 -8.33
CA GLN A 175 -30.56 16.91 -9.27
C GLN A 175 -29.57 16.52 -10.37
N GLN A 176 -30.05 16.32 -11.61
CA GLN A 176 -29.26 15.87 -12.78
C GLN A 176 -27.93 16.62 -13.00
N LYS A 177 -27.91 17.94 -12.80
CA LYS A 177 -26.69 18.76 -13.02
C LYS A 177 -25.61 18.47 -11.98
N MET A 178 -26.00 18.23 -10.72
CA MET A 178 -25.09 17.89 -9.64
C MET A 178 -24.55 16.46 -9.80
N LEU A 179 -25.46 15.53 -10.15
CA LEU A 179 -25.13 14.13 -10.40
C LEU A 179 -24.06 13.95 -11.49
N LYS A 180 -24.17 14.64 -12.64
CA LYS A 180 -23.15 14.55 -13.70
C LYS A 180 -21.76 14.99 -13.24
N LYS A 181 -21.68 16.05 -12.43
CA LYS A 181 -20.41 16.55 -11.88
C LYS A 181 -19.79 15.56 -10.90
N ASP A 182 -20.59 15.02 -10.00
CA ASP A 182 -20.11 14.07 -9.00
C ASP A 182 -19.82 12.68 -9.60
N LEU A 183 -20.54 12.25 -10.64
CA LEU A 183 -20.23 11.05 -11.39
C LEU A 183 -18.83 11.09 -12.02
N SER A 184 -18.43 12.24 -12.56
CA SER A 184 -17.07 12.47 -13.08
C SER A 184 -16.04 12.38 -11.95
N ARG A 185 -16.30 13.03 -10.82
CA ARG A 185 -15.41 12.98 -9.64
C ARG A 185 -15.26 11.57 -9.07
N LEU A 186 -16.35 10.80 -9.01
CA LEU A 186 -16.33 9.40 -8.57
C LEU A 186 -15.50 8.53 -9.52
N LYS A 187 -15.62 8.73 -10.84
CA LYS A 187 -14.78 8.05 -11.83
C LYS A 187 -13.30 8.36 -11.60
N ASP A 188 -12.94 9.64 -11.44
CA ASP A 188 -11.56 10.05 -11.19
C ASP A 188 -11.02 9.52 -9.86
N ALA A 189 -11.88 9.47 -8.83
CA ALA A 189 -11.54 8.85 -7.56
C ALA A 189 -11.21 7.36 -7.75
N MET A 190 -12.06 6.60 -8.44
CA MET A 190 -11.81 5.18 -8.72
C MET A 190 -10.50 4.94 -9.48
N VAL A 191 -10.15 5.82 -10.43
CA VAL A 191 -8.85 5.75 -11.13
C VAL A 191 -7.67 5.96 -10.15
N LYS A 192 -7.76 6.95 -9.27
CA LYS A 192 -6.73 7.22 -8.25
C LYS A 192 -6.64 6.10 -7.20
N ILE A 193 -7.73 5.43 -6.89
CA ILE A 193 -7.73 4.30 -5.97
C ILE A 193 -7.09 3.08 -6.63
N ASN A 194 -7.35 2.84 -7.92
CA ASN A 194 -6.68 1.78 -8.68
C ASN A 194 -5.16 1.98 -8.73
N SER A 195 -4.68 3.22 -8.93
CA SER A 195 -3.23 3.47 -8.88
C SER A 195 -2.65 3.25 -7.48
N LEU A 196 -3.35 3.65 -6.41
CA LEU A 196 -2.96 3.35 -5.04
C LEU A 196 -2.94 1.84 -4.76
N PHE A 197 -3.90 1.09 -5.30
CA PHE A 197 -3.94 -0.37 -5.20
C PHE A 197 -2.76 -1.04 -5.89
N LEU A 198 -2.34 -0.55 -7.07
CA LEU A 198 -1.14 -1.05 -7.75
C LEU A 198 0.10 -0.83 -6.87
N LEU A 199 0.25 0.35 -6.27
CA LEU A 199 1.35 0.62 -5.33
C LEU A 199 1.32 -0.34 -4.12
N TYR A 200 0.14 -0.58 -3.54
CA TYR A 200 -0.02 -1.53 -2.44
C TYR A 200 0.30 -2.98 -2.85
N LYS A 201 -0.14 -3.39 -4.05
CA LYS A 201 0.11 -4.72 -4.61
C LYS A 201 1.61 -4.93 -4.89
N GLU A 202 2.28 -3.92 -5.43
CA GLU A 202 3.70 -3.95 -5.80
C GLU A 202 4.64 -3.79 -4.62
N GLU A 203 4.16 -3.23 -3.51
CA GLU A 203 4.91 -3.12 -2.26
C GLU A 203 5.32 -4.54 -1.80
N ARG A 204 6.59 -4.89 -1.99
CA ARG A 204 7.10 -6.22 -1.68
C ARG A 204 7.02 -6.47 -0.18
N ASN A 205 6.46 -7.61 0.20
CA ASN A 205 6.47 -8.04 1.59
C ASN A 205 7.88 -8.45 1.99
N TYR A 206 8.41 -7.72 2.96
CA TYR A 206 9.77 -7.84 3.45
C TYR A 206 10.00 -9.06 4.38
N PHE A 207 8.96 -9.82 4.74
CA PHE A 207 9.07 -11.06 5.52
C PHE A 207 8.30 -12.20 4.83
N LYS A 208 8.96 -13.34 4.55
CA LYS A 208 8.33 -14.55 3.95
C LYS A 208 7.10 -15.03 4.72
N LYS A 209 7.12 -14.90 6.06
CA LYS A 209 6.02 -15.30 6.97
C LYS A 209 4.73 -14.48 6.78
N ARG A 210 4.79 -13.29 6.19
CA ARG A 210 3.61 -12.42 5.94
C ARG A 210 3.16 -12.40 4.47
N GLN A 211 3.87 -13.10 3.59
CA GLN A 211 3.59 -13.08 2.13
C GLN A 211 2.17 -13.55 1.81
N TYR A 212 1.74 -14.66 2.40
CA TYR A 212 0.39 -15.21 2.17
C TYR A 212 -0.71 -14.31 2.74
N ALA A 213 -0.50 -13.74 3.94
CA ALA A 213 -1.45 -12.79 4.54
C ALA A 213 -1.67 -11.56 3.64
N LYS A 214 -0.60 -10.97 3.09
CA LYS A 214 -0.75 -9.86 2.14
C LYS A 214 -1.36 -10.31 0.82
N ALA A 215 -0.99 -11.47 0.28
CA ALA A 215 -1.60 -11.98 -0.94
C ALA A 215 -3.12 -12.12 -0.79
N ARG A 216 -3.58 -12.65 0.36
CA ARG A 216 -5.01 -12.71 0.70
C ARG A 216 -5.65 -11.32 0.77
N LYS A 217 -5.01 -10.35 1.43
CA LYS A 217 -5.50 -8.94 1.46
C LYS A 217 -5.56 -8.31 0.07
N VAL A 218 -4.56 -8.55 -0.79
CA VAL A 218 -4.56 -8.06 -2.19
C VAL A 218 -5.74 -8.62 -2.97
N VAL A 219 -6.09 -9.89 -2.77
CA VAL A 219 -7.28 -10.50 -3.40
C VAL A 219 -8.55 -9.81 -2.89
N LEU A 220 -8.68 -9.59 -1.58
CA LEU A 220 -9.82 -8.87 -1.00
C LEU A 220 -9.95 -7.45 -1.55
N PHE A 221 -8.87 -6.65 -1.52
CA PHE A 221 -8.91 -5.28 -2.03
C PHE A 221 -9.22 -5.21 -3.52
N ARG A 222 -8.72 -6.17 -4.32
CA ARG A 222 -9.07 -6.26 -5.74
C ARG A 222 -10.58 -6.48 -5.90
N GLN A 223 -11.16 -7.37 -5.11
CA GLN A 223 -12.59 -7.66 -5.21
C GLN A 223 -13.46 -6.53 -4.65
N MET A 224 -13.02 -5.83 -3.59
CA MET A 224 -13.67 -4.60 -3.11
C MET A 224 -13.66 -3.52 -4.20
N LEU A 225 -12.55 -3.34 -4.91
CA LEU A 225 -12.48 -2.43 -6.05
C LEU A 225 -13.41 -2.85 -7.18
N ASN A 226 -13.48 -4.14 -7.48
CA ASN A 226 -14.36 -4.67 -8.52
C ASN A 226 -15.84 -4.40 -8.21
N THR A 227 -16.29 -4.75 -7.00
CA THR A 227 -17.67 -4.50 -6.51
C THR A 227 -18.01 -3.01 -6.47
N SER A 228 -17.08 -2.16 -6.02
CA SER A 228 -17.24 -0.69 -6.05
C SER A 228 -17.37 -0.15 -7.48
N ASN A 229 -16.61 -0.70 -8.43
CA ASN A 229 -16.76 -0.35 -9.85
C ASN A 229 -18.10 -0.83 -10.42
N LYS A 230 -18.59 -2.01 -10.04
CA LYS A 230 -19.92 -2.51 -10.45
C LYS A 230 -21.05 -1.61 -9.94
N ALA A 231 -20.97 -1.16 -8.69
CA ALA A 231 -21.89 -0.15 -8.16
C ALA A 231 -21.84 1.16 -8.99
N LEU A 232 -20.65 1.63 -9.35
CA LEU A 232 -20.50 2.82 -10.21
C LEU A 232 -21.08 2.60 -11.63
N VAL A 233 -20.97 1.38 -12.17
CA VAL A 233 -21.56 1.03 -13.47
C VAL A 233 -23.08 1.05 -13.40
N ILE A 234 -23.68 0.49 -12.35
CA ILE A 234 -25.13 0.59 -12.10
C ILE A 234 -25.54 2.06 -12.02
N LEU A 235 -24.84 2.87 -11.22
CA LEU A 235 -25.14 4.30 -11.09
C LEU A 235 -25.15 5.02 -12.45
N LYS A 236 -24.19 4.70 -13.33
CA LYS A 236 -24.14 5.23 -14.69
C LYS A 236 -25.31 4.75 -15.55
N ALA A 237 -25.68 3.48 -15.43
CA ALA A 237 -26.79 2.90 -16.19
C ALA A 237 -28.14 3.50 -15.76
N LEU A 238 -28.38 3.62 -14.46
CA LEU A 238 -29.56 4.28 -13.90
C LEU A 238 -29.65 5.73 -14.38
N ASN A 239 -28.57 6.51 -14.25
CA ASN A 239 -28.56 7.90 -14.72
C ASN A 239 -28.75 8.04 -16.24
N ARG A 240 -28.26 7.09 -17.05
CA ARG A 240 -28.41 7.15 -18.51
C ARG A 240 -29.83 6.82 -18.95
N ARG A 241 -30.53 5.98 -18.19
CA ARG A 241 -31.83 5.39 -18.52
C ARG A 241 -32.95 5.87 -17.60
N GLU A 242 -32.74 7.00 -16.91
CA GLU A 242 -33.67 7.56 -15.93
C GLU A 242 -35.09 7.66 -16.49
N ASN A 243 -35.23 8.21 -17.70
CA ASN A 243 -36.54 8.32 -18.38
C ASN A 243 -37.18 6.95 -18.64
N GLU A 244 -36.42 5.95 -19.09
CA GLU A 244 -36.94 4.61 -19.40
C GLU A 244 -37.39 3.90 -18.11
N LEU A 245 -36.66 4.11 -17.01
CA LEU A 245 -37.00 3.57 -15.69
C LEU A 245 -38.28 4.19 -15.13
N HIS A 246 -38.56 5.46 -15.43
CA HIS A 246 -39.78 6.14 -15.00
C HIS A 246 -41.07 5.63 -15.68
N HIS A 247 -40.98 5.14 -16.91
CA HIS A 247 -42.16 4.67 -17.67
C HIS A 247 -42.48 3.19 -17.41
N MET A 248 -41.66 2.53 -16.59
CA MET A 248 -41.84 1.13 -16.21
C MET A 248 -43.07 0.94 -15.29
N PRO A 249 -43.71 -0.24 -15.28
CA PRO A 249 -44.75 -0.56 -14.30
C PRO A 249 -44.27 -0.36 -12.84
N GLU A 250 -45.12 0.19 -11.97
CA GLU A 250 -44.78 0.51 -10.58
C GLU A 250 -44.27 -0.70 -9.79
N GLU A 251 -44.79 -1.89 -10.07
CA GLU A 251 -44.34 -3.14 -9.45
C GLU A 251 -42.86 -3.43 -9.72
N LEU A 252 -42.42 -3.25 -10.97
CA LEU A 252 -41.04 -3.50 -11.38
C LEU A 252 -40.10 -2.39 -10.87
N GLN A 253 -40.57 -1.13 -10.84
CA GLN A 253 -39.81 -0.02 -10.23
C GLN A 253 -39.56 -0.26 -8.74
N THR A 254 -40.61 -0.67 -8.02
CA THR A 254 -40.54 -0.98 -6.59
C THR A 254 -39.56 -2.12 -6.34
N LEU A 255 -39.64 -3.20 -7.11
CA LEU A 255 -38.75 -4.33 -6.96
C LEU A 255 -37.28 -3.98 -7.24
N ILE A 256 -37.00 -3.20 -8.29
CA ILE A 256 -35.63 -2.75 -8.59
C ILE A 256 -35.09 -1.88 -7.45
N ARG A 257 -35.91 -0.96 -6.92
CA ARG A 257 -35.52 -0.10 -5.80
C ARG A 257 -35.19 -0.93 -4.57
N ASP A 258 -36.09 -1.81 -4.15
CA ASP A 258 -35.91 -2.63 -2.95
C ASP A 258 -34.71 -3.56 -3.10
N ARG A 259 -34.50 -4.07 -4.32
CA ARG A 259 -33.32 -4.88 -4.65
C ARG A 259 -32.02 -4.09 -4.52
N LEU A 260 -31.96 -2.88 -5.07
CA LEU A 260 -30.79 -2.01 -4.96
C LEU A 260 -30.55 -1.58 -3.51
N ASP A 261 -31.59 -1.29 -2.73
CA ASP A 261 -31.47 -0.96 -1.31
C ASP A 261 -30.88 -2.15 -0.53
N CYS A 262 -31.37 -3.37 -0.77
CA CYS A 262 -30.81 -4.60 -0.19
C CYS A 262 -29.32 -4.79 -0.56
N LEU A 263 -28.98 -4.71 -1.85
CA LEU A 263 -27.61 -4.91 -2.34
C LEU A 263 -26.63 -3.84 -1.85
N THR A 264 -27.07 -2.57 -1.78
CA THR A 264 -26.22 -1.48 -1.29
C THR A 264 -26.00 -1.58 0.22
N ASN A 265 -27.04 -1.90 1.00
CA ASN A 265 -26.90 -2.19 2.43
C ASN A 265 -25.95 -3.37 2.67
N TYR A 266 -26.07 -4.43 1.86
CA TYR A 266 -25.19 -5.59 1.93
C TYR A 266 -23.72 -5.21 1.65
N HIS A 267 -23.46 -4.38 0.64
CA HIS A 267 -22.12 -3.89 0.34
C HIS A 267 -21.51 -3.07 1.49
N GLU A 268 -22.26 -2.13 2.08
CA GLU A 268 -21.81 -1.35 3.25
C GLU A 268 -21.44 -2.28 4.42
N ARG A 269 -22.29 -3.28 4.70
CA ARG A 269 -22.03 -4.26 5.77
C ARG A 269 -20.77 -5.08 5.52
N ILE A 270 -20.53 -5.55 4.29
CA ILE A 270 -19.31 -6.29 3.94
C ILE A 270 -18.06 -5.45 4.23
N LEU A 271 -18.07 -4.16 3.87
CA LEU A 271 -16.94 -3.26 4.15
C LEU A 271 -16.76 -3.06 5.65
N LEU A 272 -17.84 -2.82 6.40
CA LEU A 272 -17.81 -2.69 7.86
C LEU A 272 -17.32 -3.96 8.56
N LYS A 273 -17.70 -5.14 8.05
CA LYS A 273 -17.23 -6.44 8.52
C LYS A 273 -15.73 -6.59 8.30
N TYR A 274 -15.19 -6.15 7.17
CA TYR A 274 -13.74 -6.12 6.96
C TYR A 274 -13.04 -5.21 7.98
N ALA A 275 -13.63 -4.05 8.30
CA ALA A 275 -13.14 -3.17 9.35
C ALA A 275 -13.33 -3.69 10.78
N GLY A 276 -13.96 -4.85 10.97
CA GLY A 276 -14.23 -5.44 12.29
C GLY A 276 -15.33 -4.73 13.08
N LYS A 277 -16.14 -3.87 12.43
CA LYS A 277 -17.21 -3.10 13.07
C LYS A 277 -18.54 -3.84 13.16
N VAL A 278 -18.69 -4.96 12.46
CA VAL A 278 -19.94 -5.74 12.37
C VAL A 278 -19.64 -7.23 12.61
N LYS A 279 -20.53 -7.91 13.35
CA LYS A 279 -20.44 -9.36 13.63
C LYS A 279 -20.77 -10.19 12.38
N THR A 280 -20.12 -11.35 12.24
CA THR A 280 -20.26 -12.25 11.08
C THR A 280 -21.68 -12.79 10.88
N GLU A 281 -22.40 -13.12 11.96
CA GLU A 281 -23.75 -13.72 11.94
C GLU A 281 -24.79 -12.84 11.23
N ALA A 282 -24.77 -11.53 11.47
CA ALA A 282 -25.69 -10.56 10.84
C ALA A 282 -25.48 -10.40 9.31
N THR A 283 -24.44 -11.03 8.75
CA THR A 283 -24.19 -11.00 7.30
C THR A 283 -24.80 -12.21 6.60
N GLU A 284 -24.98 -13.33 7.31
CA GLU A 284 -25.55 -14.57 6.76
C GLU A 284 -27.05 -14.47 6.51
N GLU A 285 -27.79 -13.79 7.40
CA GLU A 285 -29.22 -13.47 7.22
C GLU A 285 -29.44 -12.62 5.96
N ASN A 286 -28.64 -11.57 5.78
CA ASN A 286 -28.69 -10.73 4.58
C ASN A 286 -28.30 -11.49 3.31
N MET A 287 -27.43 -12.50 3.39
CA MET A 287 -27.08 -13.33 2.24
C MET A 287 -28.29 -14.14 1.74
N GLN A 288 -29.10 -14.67 2.66
CA GLN A 288 -30.35 -15.34 2.32
C GLN A 288 -31.35 -14.38 1.67
N GLU A 289 -31.54 -13.18 2.23
CA GLU A 289 -32.37 -12.13 1.61
C GLU A 289 -31.87 -11.76 0.20
N VAL A 290 -30.55 -11.67 0.01
CA VAL A 290 -29.95 -11.39 -1.29
C VAL A 290 -30.20 -12.54 -2.28
N CYS A 291 -30.15 -13.80 -1.86
CA CYS A 291 -30.45 -14.94 -2.74
C CYS A 291 -31.94 -14.99 -3.13
N VAL A 292 -32.84 -14.79 -2.17
CA VAL A 292 -34.30 -14.79 -2.40
C VAL A 292 -34.68 -13.69 -3.40
N GLY A 293 -34.22 -12.46 -3.18
CA GLY A 293 -34.53 -11.35 -4.09
C GLY A 293 -33.95 -11.48 -5.50
N LYS A 294 -32.97 -12.36 -5.74
CA LYS A 294 -32.48 -12.67 -7.10
C LYS A 294 -33.50 -13.52 -7.86
N GLN A 295 -34.10 -14.50 -7.18
CA GLN A 295 -35.11 -15.38 -7.75
C GLN A 295 -36.38 -14.58 -8.05
N GLU A 296 -36.84 -13.76 -7.09
CA GLU A 296 -38.02 -12.90 -7.26
C GLU A 296 -37.90 -11.93 -8.46
N LEU A 297 -36.74 -11.26 -8.62
CA LEU A 297 -36.49 -10.38 -9.76
C LEU A 297 -36.53 -11.14 -11.10
N THR A 298 -36.02 -12.36 -11.11
CA THR A 298 -35.99 -13.19 -12.32
C THR A 298 -37.38 -13.72 -12.66
N ASP A 299 -38.12 -14.17 -11.66
CA ASP A 299 -39.47 -14.71 -11.84
C ASP A 299 -40.45 -13.63 -12.30
N LEU A 300 -40.43 -12.46 -11.67
CA LEU A 300 -41.25 -11.33 -12.08
C LEU A 300 -40.88 -10.83 -13.49
N PHE A 301 -39.58 -10.79 -13.82
CA PHE A 301 -39.12 -10.49 -15.17
C PHE A 301 -39.70 -11.47 -16.22
N MET A 302 -39.69 -12.76 -15.91
CA MET A 302 -40.23 -13.79 -16.81
C MET A 302 -41.75 -13.73 -16.91
N GLU A 303 -42.44 -13.28 -15.85
CA GLU A 303 -43.89 -13.09 -15.85
C GLU A 303 -44.32 -11.93 -16.76
N PHE A 304 -43.69 -10.76 -16.64
CA PHE A 304 -43.97 -9.61 -17.50
C PHE A 304 -43.64 -9.89 -18.97
N TYR A 305 -42.55 -10.61 -19.25
CA TYR A 305 -42.22 -11.02 -20.61
C TYR A 305 -43.30 -11.92 -21.23
N LYS A 306 -43.86 -12.86 -20.44
CA LYS A 306 -44.92 -13.76 -20.89
C LYS A 306 -46.25 -13.06 -21.13
N LYS A 307 -46.58 -12.04 -20.33
CA LYS A 307 -47.84 -11.28 -20.46
C LYS A 307 -47.88 -10.33 -21.67
N LYS A 308 -46.74 -10.04 -22.31
CA LYS A 308 -46.61 -9.03 -23.38
C LYS A 308 -47.10 -7.62 -22.99
N ASP A 309 -47.10 -7.31 -21.70
CA ASP A 309 -47.56 -6.01 -21.18
C ASP A 309 -46.58 -4.85 -21.49
N ILE A 310 -45.36 -5.16 -21.94
CA ILE A 310 -44.30 -4.20 -22.25
C ILE A 310 -43.83 -4.42 -23.69
N ASP A 311 -43.65 -3.33 -24.44
CA ASP A 311 -43.26 -3.38 -25.86
C ASP A 311 -41.82 -3.91 -26.03
N SER A 312 -41.55 -4.55 -27.17
CA SER A 312 -40.27 -5.21 -27.45
C SER A 312 -39.08 -4.23 -27.43
N GLU A 313 -39.31 -2.96 -27.78
CA GLU A 313 -38.30 -1.90 -27.67
C GLU A 313 -37.97 -1.57 -26.22
N GLU A 314 -38.97 -1.34 -25.36
CA GLU A 314 -38.75 -1.05 -23.93
C GLU A 314 -37.95 -2.17 -23.24
N TRP A 315 -38.17 -3.43 -23.62
CA TRP A 315 -37.38 -4.57 -23.14
C TRP A 315 -35.89 -4.51 -23.47
N LEU A 316 -35.52 -4.02 -24.66
CA LEU A 316 -34.11 -3.87 -25.06
C LEU A 316 -33.35 -2.90 -24.14
N HIS A 317 -34.08 -1.97 -23.54
CA HIS A 317 -33.52 -0.95 -22.67
C HIS A 317 -33.41 -1.41 -21.21
N LEU A 318 -34.32 -2.25 -20.74
CA LEU A 318 -34.37 -2.72 -19.37
C LEU A 318 -33.42 -3.88 -19.07
N PHE A 319 -33.23 -4.79 -20.03
CA PHE A 319 -32.40 -5.98 -19.85
C PHE A 319 -30.96 -5.68 -19.37
N PRO A 320 -30.26 -4.67 -19.91
CA PRO A 320 -28.91 -4.33 -19.46
C PRO A 320 -28.85 -3.84 -18.01
N VAL A 321 -29.90 -3.17 -17.50
CA VAL A 321 -29.94 -2.69 -16.10
C VAL A 321 -30.11 -3.87 -15.16
N ILE A 322 -31.08 -4.75 -15.45
CA ILE A 322 -31.34 -5.95 -14.65
C ILE A 322 -30.11 -6.85 -14.62
N ALA A 323 -29.47 -7.07 -15.77
CA ALA A 323 -28.24 -7.85 -15.85
C ALA A 323 -27.11 -7.28 -14.97
N GLN A 324 -26.96 -5.96 -14.93
CA GLN A 324 -25.97 -5.30 -14.06
C GLN A 324 -26.31 -5.43 -12.57
N ILE A 325 -27.58 -5.37 -12.19
CA ILE A 325 -28.05 -5.57 -10.81
C ILE A 325 -27.74 -7.00 -10.35
N VAL A 326 -28.06 -7.99 -11.19
CA VAL A 326 -27.78 -9.41 -10.91
C VAL A 326 -26.27 -9.64 -10.80
N GLU A 327 -25.49 -9.14 -11.76
CA GLU A 327 -24.03 -9.30 -11.74
C GLU A 327 -23.40 -8.63 -10.50
N TYR A 328 -23.90 -7.46 -10.10
CA TYR A 328 -23.44 -6.80 -8.87
C TYR A 328 -23.71 -7.64 -7.62
N GLY A 329 -24.90 -8.26 -7.51
CA GLY A 329 -25.21 -9.20 -6.44
C GLY A 329 -24.24 -10.37 -6.38
N ASP A 330 -23.96 -11.01 -7.53
CA ASP A 330 -23.04 -12.16 -7.61
C ASP A 330 -21.61 -11.75 -7.20
N GLN A 331 -21.16 -10.55 -7.56
CA GLN A 331 -19.85 -10.03 -7.17
C GLN A 331 -19.75 -9.71 -5.67
N LEU A 332 -20.84 -9.25 -5.04
CA LEU A 332 -20.92 -9.05 -3.59
C LEU A 332 -20.92 -10.37 -2.83
N GLU A 333 -21.65 -11.37 -3.32
CA GLU A 333 -21.65 -12.72 -2.75
C GLU A 333 -20.24 -13.34 -2.78
N TYR A 334 -19.55 -13.19 -3.91
CA TYR A 334 -18.16 -13.63 -4.03
C TYR A 334 -17.22 -12.87 -3.07
N LEU A 335 -17.42 -11.56 -2.89
CA LEU A 335 -16.64 -10.77 -1.94
C LEU A 335 -16.85 -11.24 -0.49
N ASP A 336 -18.10 -11.50 -0.08
CA ASP A 336 -18.37 -11.98 1.28
C ASP A 336 -17.81 -13.39 1.51
N LYS A 337 -17.91 -14.29 0.51
CA LYS A 337 -17.25 -15.61 0.57
C LYS A 337 -15.73 -15.49 0.78
N LEU A 338 -15.06 -14.59 0.05
CA LEU A 338 -13.64 -14.33 0.24
C LEU A 338 -13.34 -13.77 1.63
N LEU A 339 -14.20 -12.88 2.14
CA LEU A 339 -14.06 -12.25 3.45
C LEU A 339 -14.23 -13.28 4.59
N ASN A 340 -15.22 -14.17 4.47
CA ASN A 340 -15.42 -15.29 5.39
C ASN A 340 -14.21 -16.22 5.38
N GLY A 341 -13.70 -16.58 4.20
CA GLY A 341 -12.46 -17.35 4.08
C GLY A 341 -11.26 -16.66 4.75
N PHE A 342 -11.17 -15.34 4.67
CA PHE A 342 -10.10 -14.57 5.31
C PHE A 342 -10.17 -14.60 6.85
N PHE A 343 -11.36 -14.50 7.44
CA PHE A 343 -11.52 -14.51 8.91
C PHE A 343 -11.57 -15.92 9.52
N THR A 344 -12.01 -16.93 8.78
CA THR A 344 -12.10 -18.31 9.26
C THR A 344 -10.72 -18.98 9.32
N TYR A 345 -9.88 -18.77 8.30
CA TYR A 345 -8.58 -19.42 8.19
C TYR A 345 -7.42 -18.50 8.61
N HIS A 346 -6.40 -19.04 9.28
CA HIS A 346 -5.17 -18.33 9.69
C HIS A 346 -5.38 -17.10 10.61
N LYS A 347 -6.27 -17.20 11.60
CA LYS A 347 -6.63 -16.10 12.55
C LYS A 347 -5.44 -15.37 13.19
N LYS A 348 -4.32 -16.06 13.47
CA LYS A 348 -3.12 -15.45 14.07
C LYS A 348 -2.33 -14.55 13.10
N GLU A 349 -2.49 -14.73 11.79
CA GLU A 349 -1.77 -13.98 10.74
C GLU A 349 -2.65 -12.96 10.01
N ASN A 350 -3.97 -13.18 10.00
CA ASN A 350 -4.96 -12.36 9.31
C ASN A 350 -5.52 -11.26 10.24
N ALA A 351 -4.63 -10.45 10.81
CA ALA A 351 -5.03 -9.25 11.55
C ALA A 351 -5.34 -8.10 10.59
N VAL A 352 -6.53 -7.51 10.72
CA VAL A 352 -6.90 -6.25 10.08
C VAL A 352 -6.71 -5.14 11.11
N ASP A 353 -5.83 -4.19 10.82
CA ASP A 353 -5.57 -3.02 11.66
C ASP A 353 -5.93 -1.77 10.86
N ILE A 354 -7.24 -1.52 10.76
CA ILE A 354 -7.77 -0.26 10.23
C ILE A 354 -7.85 0.68 11.42
N LYS A 355 -6.85 1.56 11.54
CA LYS A 355 -6.90 2.65 12.52
C LYS A 355 -8.12 3.54 12.25
N GLU A 356 -8.76 3.97 13.33
CA GLU A 356 -9.74 5.05 13.30
C GLU A 356 -9.08 6.33 12.75
N ARG A 357 -9.91 7.21 12.19
CA ARG A 357 -9.44 8.46 11.60
C ARG A 357 -8.77 9.28 12.74
N GLU A 358 -7.53 9.70 12.54
CA GLU A 358 -7.01 10.88 13.26
C GLU A 358 -7.66 12.07 12.55
N ASP A 359 -8.65 12.68 13.20
CA ASP A 359 -9.39 13.84 12.68
C ASP A 359 -8.50 15.07 12.46
#